data_AF-A0A2V7PEP1-F1
#
_entry.id   AF-A0A2V7PEP1-F1
#
_cell.length_a   1.000
_cell.length_b   1.000
_cell.length_c   1.000
_cell.angle_alpha   90.00
_cell.angle_beta   90.00
_cell.angle_gamma   90.00
#
_symmetry.space_group_name_H-M   'P 1'
#
loop_
_entity.id
_entity.type
_entity.pdbx_description
1 polymer ?
#
loop_
_entity_poly.entity_id
_entity_poly.type
_entity_poly.pdbx_seq_one_letter_code
_entity_poly.pdbx_strand_id
1 'polypeptide(L)'
;MLSQDLTLPASRIPHPGWTVLQIALDGVNDAEPRDDSRQFVVDVSLDPAAVIFASPPDWEARFLARTLADVARLPVRMFVETEPGRWRDGATLVPVAFVALHSGAGWRAVGFAAARDGRRGGTA
;
A
#
# COMPACT_ATOMS: atom_id res chain seq x y z
N MET A 1 7.76 -32.12 -1.50
CA MET A 1 7.95 -30.79 -0.90
C MET A 1 6.57 -30.33 -0.44
N LEU A 2 6.37 -30.12 0.86
CA LEU A 2 5.12 -29.58 1.41
C LEU A 2 5.22 -28.06 1.42
N SER A 3 4.19 -27.37 0.94
CA SER A 3 4.10 -25.91 0.97
C SER A 3 2.72 -25.53 1.49
N GLN A 4 2.67 -24.59 2.44
CA GLN A 4 1.43 -24.11 3.03
C GLN A 4 1.47 -22.58 3.14
N ASP A 5 0.39 -21.93 2.72
CA ASP A 5 0.22 -20.50 2.87
C ASP A 5 -0.43 -20.18 4.23
N LEU A 6 0.23 -19.34 5.03
CA LEU A 6 -0.26 -18.85 6.31
C LEU A 6 -0.60 -17.37 6.19
N THR A 7 -1.88 -17.03 6.37
CA THR A 7 -2.33 -15.64 6.43
C THR A 7 -2.43 -15.21 7.89
N LEU A 8 -1.64 -14.21 8.27
CA LEU A 8 -1.65 -13.62 9.61
C LEU A 8 -2.43 -12.30 9.57
N PRO A 9 -3.37 -12.05 10.48
CA PRO A 9 -4.04 -10.76 10.54
C PRO A 9 -3.06 -9.69 11.00
N ALA A 10 -3.09 -8.51 10.37
CA ALA A 10 -2.20 -7.39 10.70
C ALA A 10 -2.24 -7.00 12.19
N SER A 11 -3.36 -7.23 12.88
CA SER A 11 -3.49 -7.02 14.33
C SER A 11 -2.56 -7.88 15.19
N ARG A 12 -1.95 -8.94 14.64
CA ARG A 12 -0.92 -9.75 15.32
C ARG A 12 0.47 -9.14 15.24
N ILE A 13 0.65 -8.07 14.47
CA ILE A 13 1.90 -7.33 14.35
C ILE A 13 1.68 -5.96 15.00
N PRO A 14 2.04 -5.81 16.29
CA PRO A 14 1.63 -4.64 17.07
C PRO A 14 2.36 -3.35 16.67
N HIS A 15 3.56 -3.45 16.08
CA HIS A 15 4.37 -2.30 15.68
C HIS A 15 5.16 -2.62 14.40
N PRO A 16 5.45 -1.62 13.55
CA PRO A 16 6.41 -1.78 12.46
C PRO A 16 7.83 -2.05 12.96
N GLY A 17 8.68 -2.51 12.05
CA GLY A 17 10.09 -2.80 12.23
C GLY A 17 10.37 -4.30 12.32
N TRP A 18 11.59 -4.62 12.74
CA TRP A 18 12.06 -5.99 12.90
C TRP A 18 11.23 -6.77 13.92
N THR A 19 10.57 -7.81 13.45
CA THR A 19 9.74 -8.71 14.25
C THR A 19 10.21 -10.16 14.04
N VAL A 20 10.19 -10.94 15.13
CA VAL A 20 10.44 -12.38 15.05
C VAL A 20 9.10 -13.10 14.94
N LEU A 21 8.89 -13.82 13.84
CA LEU A 21 7.76 -14.72 13.65
C LEU A 21 8.18 -16.14 14.01
N GLN A 22 7.51 -16.75 15.00
CA GLN A 22 7.65 -18.17 15.28
C GLN A 22 6.50 -18.93 14.64
N ILE A 23 6.84 -19.94 13.86
CA ILE A 23 5.90 -20.93 13.32
C ILE A 23 6.14 -22.22 14.09
N ALA A 24 5.09 -22.77 14.67
CA ALA A 24 5.12 -24.05 15.37
C ALA A 24 4.10 -24.99 14.72
N LEU A 25 4.48 -26.26 14.59
CA LEU A 25 3.56 -27.33 14.23
C LEU A 25 2.74 -27.68 15.47
N ASP A 26 1.42 -27.80 15.32
CA ASP A 26 0.52 -28.21 16.40
C ASP A 26 0.14 -29.68 16.23
N GLY A 27 0.00 -30.40 17.35
CA GLY A 27 -0.39 -31.81 17.36
C GLY A 27 0.67 -32.81 16.89
N VAL A 28 1.94 -32.41 16.74
CA VAL A 28 3.06 -33.31 16.47
C VAL A 28 3.58 -33.87 17.80
N ASN A 29 3.82 -35.18 17.85
CA ASN A 29 4.37 -35.87 19.03
C ASN A 29 5.29 -36.99 18.54
N ASP A 30 6.33 -36.59 17.80
CA ASP A 30 7.37 -37.50 17.37
C ASP A 30 8.59 -37.46 18.32
N ALA A 31 9.68 -38.11 17.92
CA ALA A 31 10.86 -38.27 18.76
C ALA A 31 11.85 -37.09 18.68
N GLU A 32 11.66 -36.12 17.78
CA GLU A 32 12.56 -34.97 17.63
C GLU A 32 11.84 -33.62 17.78
N PRO A 33 11.43 -33.23 19.01
CA PRO A 33 10.70 -31.98 19.26
C PRO A 33 11.42 -30.68 18.88
N ARG A 34 12.68 -30.76 18.45
CA ARG A 34 13.50 -29.58 18.12
C ARG A 34 13.16 -29.00 16.75
N ASP A 35 12.57 -29.77 15.84
CA ASP A 35 12.21 -29.31 14.51
C ASP A 35 10.73 -28.87 14.39
N ASP A 36 9.94 -29.06 15.45
CA ASP A 36 8.54 -28.63 15.56
C ASP A 36 8.33 -27.11 15.48
N SER A 37 9.39 -26.31 15.57
CA SER A 37 9.28 -24.87 15.44
C SER A 37 10.42 -24.22 14.67
N ARG A 38 10.10 -23.12 13.99
CA ARG A 38 11.07 -22.33 13.25
C ARG A 38 10.81 -20.84 13.42
N GLN A 39 11.88 -20.09 13.62
CA GLN A 39 11.85 -18.64 13.73
C GLN A 39 12.27 -17.98 12.41
N PHE A 40 11.56 -16.92 12.05
CA PHE A 40 11.84 -16.08 10.90
C PHE A 40 11.94 -14.64 11.36
N VAL A 41 12.99 -13.95 10.93
CA VAL A 41 13.13 -12.51 11.16
C VAL A 41 12.50 -11.80 9.97
N VAL A 42 11.49 -10.97 10.22
CA VAL A 42 10.78 -10.19 9.20
C VAL A 42 10.87 -8.70 9.51
N ASP A 43 11.09 -7.88 8.49
CA ASP A 43 10.96 -6.43 8.60
C ASP A 43 9.55 -6.03 8.17
N VAL A 44 8.78 -5.43 9.08
CA VAL A 44 7.39 -5.05 8.82
C VAL A 44 7.30 -3.54 8.63
N SER A 45 7.02 -3.09 7.42
CA SER A 45 6.82 -1.66 7.16
C SER A 45 5.33 -1.28 7.13
N LEU A 46 5.02 -0.10 7.68
CA LEU A 46 3.72 0.57 7.49
C LEU A 46 3.69 1.39 6.19
N ASP A 47 4.84 1.53 5.51
CA ASP A 47 4.94 2.35 4.32
C ASP A 47 4.24 1.66 3.14
N PRO A 48 3.38 2.37 2.42
CA PRO A 48 2.82 1.83 1.20
C PRO A 48 3.96 1.60 0.19
N ALA A 49 3.90 0.47 -0.51
CA ALA A 49 4.85 0.15 -1.57
C ALA A 49 4.76 1.12 -2.74
N ALA A 50 3.59 1.71 -2.97
CA ALA A 50 3.37 2.77 -3.93
C ALA A 50 2.29 3.74 -3.45
N VAL A 51 2.44 5.02 -3.81
CA VAL A 51 1.36 6.00 -3.65
C VAL A 51 1.11 6.70 -4.98
N ILE A 52 -0.17 6.83 -5.33
CA ILE A 52 -0.61 7.44 -6.57
C ILE A 52 -1.31 8.77 -6.26
N PHE A 53 -0.94 9.82 -6.98
CA PHE A 53 -1.68 11.08 -7.02
C PHE A 53 -2.34 11.25 -8.37
N ALA A 54 -3.64 11.58 -8.36
CA ALA A 54 -4.37 11.93 -9.57
C ALA A 54 -4.97 13.33 -9.46
N SER A 55 -4.59 14.20 -10.39
CA SER A 55 -5.15 15.54 -10.53
C SER A 55 -5.34 15.93 -12.01
N PRO A 56 -6.58 15.95 -12.52
CA PRO A 56 -7.83 15.59 -11.85
C PRO A 56 -7.94 14.07 -11.62
N PRO A 57 -8.96 13.59 -10.88
CA PRO A 57 -9.17 12.17 -10.67
C PRO A 57 -9.59 11.52 -12.01
N ASP A 58 -8.72 10.69 -12.59
CA ASP A 58 -8.97 10.02 -13.87
C ASP A 58 -9.20 8.51 -13.73
N TRP A 59 -9.56 7.87 -14.84
CA TRP A 59 -9.78 6.42 -14.88
C TRP A 59 -8.45 5.66 -14.82
N GLU A 60 -7.40 6.14 -15.48
CA GLU A 60 -6.15 5.39 -15.60
C GLU A 60 -5.40 5.26 -14.28
N ALA A 61 -5.40 6.30 -13.45
CA ALA A 61 -4.84 6.24 -12.10
C ALA A 61 -5.62 5.26 -11.22
N ARG A 62 -6.95 5.20 -11.35
CA ARG A 62 -7.79 4.23 -10.60
C ARG A 62 -7.52 2.80 -11.07
N PHE A 63 -7.44 2.59 -12.38
CA PHE A 63 -7.13 1.30 -12.97
C PHE A 63 -5.75 0.82 -12.53
N LEU A 64 -4.73 1.68 -12.55
CA LEU A 64 -3.39 1.34 -12.09
C LEU A 64 -3.37 0.99 -10.61
N ALA A 65 -4.02 1.81 -9.76
CA ALA A 65 -4.09 1.56 -8.32
C ALA A 65 -4.72 0.19 -8.03
N ARG A 66 -5.82 -0.14 -8.71
CA ARG A 66 -6.50 -1.43 -8.62
C ARG A 66 -5.59 -2.57 -9.10
N THR A 67 -4.92 -2.40 -10.24
CA THR A 67 -4.02 -3.43 -10.81
C THR A 67 -2.85 -3.75 -9.89
N LEU A 68 -2.20 -2.73 -9.32
CA LEU A 68 -1.10 -2.91 -8.38
C LEU A 68 -1.55 -3.59 -7.07
N ALA A 69 -2.74 -3.25 -6.57
CA ALA A 69 -3.31 -3.86 -5.38
C ALA A 69 -3.72 -5.33 -5.63
N ASP A 70 -4.38 -5.62 -6.75
CA ASP A 70 -5.01 -6.92 -6.98
C ASP A 70 -4.04 -7.95 -7.60
N VAL A 71 -3.18 -7.52 -8.55
CA VAL A 71 -2.26 -8.41 -9.27
C VAL A 71 -0.92 -8.53 -8.57
N ALA A 72 -0.31 -7.39 -8.24
CA ALA A 72 0.99 -7.36 -7.58
C ALA A 72 0.90 -7.49 -6.06
N ARG A 73 -0.32 -7.49 -5.49
CA ARG A 73 -0.59 -7.56 -4.04
C ARG A 73 0.18 -6.51 -3.25
N LEU A 74 0.42 -5.35 -3.85
CA LEU A 74 1.18 -4.28 -3.22
C LEU A 74 0.26 -3.47 -2.31
N PRO A 75 0.73 -3.05 -1.12
CA PRO A 75 0.03 -2.04 -0.33
C PRO A 75 0.11 -0.70 -1.08
N VAL A 76 -1.00 -0.28 -1.70
CA VAL A 76 -1.10 0.96 -2.47
C VAL A 76 -1.96 1.98 -1.71
N ARG A 77 -1.50 3.24 -1.65
CA ARG A 77 -2.36 4.38 -1.26
C ARG A 77 -2.64 5.24 -2.48
N MET A 78 -3.86 5.76 -2.60
CA MET A 78 -4.23 6.67 -3.68
C MET A 78 -4.79 7.95 -3.09
N PHE A 79 -4.36 9.08 -3.60
CA PHE A 79 -4.91 10.39 -3.28
C PHE A 79 -5.38 11.08 -4.56
N VAL A 80 -6.53 11.74 -4.48
CA VAL A 80 -7.16 12.40 -5.62
C VAL A 80 -7.44 13.85 -5.30
N GLU A 81 -7.13 14.73 -6.24
CA GLU A 81 -7.42 16.16 -6.14
C GLU A 81 -8.78 16.44 -6.78
N THR A 82 -9.83 16.51 -5.96
CA THR A 82 -11.20 16.72 -6.45
C THR A 82 -11.48 18.14 -6.90
N GLU A 83 -10.77 19.09 -6.29
CA GLU A 83 -10.75 20.51 -6.63
C GLU A 83 -9.33 21.02 -6.39
N PRO A 84 -8.90 22.13 -7.01
CA PRO A 84 -7.57 22.68 -6.77
C PRO A 84 -7.24 22.84 -5.27
N GLY A 85 -6.17 22.20 -4.81
CA GLY A 85 -5.71 22.13 -3.44
C GLY A 85 -6.47 21.15 -2.53
N ARG A 86 -7.57 20.54 -2.99
CA ARG A 86 -8.44 19.70 -2.16
C ARG A 86 -8.23 18.22 -2.43
N TRP A 87 -7.28 17.66 -1.67
CA TRP A 87 -6.93 16.26 -1.70
C TRP A 87 -7.85 15.40 -0.84
N ARG A 88 -8.18 14.22 -1.36
CA ARG A 88 -9.00 13.22 -0.69
C ARG A 88 -8.40 11.84 -0.89
N ASP A 89 -8.68 10.93 0.04
CA ASP A 89 -8.35 9.52 -0.10
C ASP A 89 -9.12 8.91 -1.28
N GLY A 90 -8.42 8.16 -2.14
CA GLY A 90 -8.96 7.65 -3.39
C GLY A 90 -10.03 6.56 -3.21
N ALA A 91 -10.07 5.89 -2.05
CA ALA A 91 -11.03 4.83 -1.77
C ALA A 91 -12.25 5.34 -0.99
N THR A 92 -12.03 6.22 -0.03
CA THR A 92 -13.06 6.69 0.93
C THR A 92 -13.56 8.10 0.65
N LEU A 93 -12.84 8.87 -0.17
CA LEU A 93 -13.08 10.29 -0.45
C LEU A 93 -13.04 11.19 0.79
N VAL A 94 -12.50 10.69 1.91
CA VAL A 94 -12.27 11.49 3.12
C VAL A 94 -11.20 12.53 2.82
N PRO A 95 -11.38 13.80 3.25
CA PRO A 95 -10.37 14.85 3.08
C PRO A 95 -9.02 14.48 3.72
N VAL A 96 -7.93 14.81 3.02
CA VAL A 96 -6.56 14.52 3.48
C VAL A 96 -5.80 15.83 3.66
N ALA A 97 -5.17 15.99 4.83
CA ALA A 97 -4.35 17.15 5.12
C ALA A 97 -3.06 17.16 4.29
N PHE A 98 -2.60 18.34 3.89
CA PHE A 98 -1.38 18.51 3.10
C PHE A 98 -0.14 17.83 3.71
N VAL A 99 0.00 17.87 5.04
CA VAL A 99 1.09 17.21 5.76
C VAL A 99 1.09 15.68 5.54
N ALA A 100 -0.08 15.05 5.47
CA ALA A 100 -0.20 13.61 5.26
C ALA A 100 0.16 13.17 3.84
N LEU A 101 0.11 14.09 2.87
CA LEU A 101 0.57 13.84 1.49
C LEU A 101 2.11 13.81 1.39
N HIS A 102 2.82 14.42 2.34
CA HIS A 102 4.28 14.62 2.29
C HIS A 102 5.03 13.92 3.43
N SER A 103 4.33 13.39 4.42
CA SER A 103 4.93 12.82 5.63
C SER A 103 5.61 11.47 5.45
N GLY A 104 5.45 10.81 4.30
CA GLY A 104 6.18 9.56 4.07
C GLY A 104 7.60 9.85 3.56
N ALA A 105 8.60 9.57 4.37
CA ALA A 105 9.99 9.54 3.93
C ALA A 105 10.29 8.10 3.50
N GLY A 106 10.06 7.74 2.23
CA GLY A 106 10.45 6.41 1.70
C GLY A 106 9.54 5.78 0.63
N TRP A 107 8.35 6.32 0.39
CA TRP A 107 7.43 5.80 -0.63
C TRP A 107 7.80 6.31 -2.02
N ARG A 108 7.54 5.48 -3.03
CA ARG A 108 7.64 5.85 -4.44
C ARG A 108 6.32 6.48 -4.89
N ALA A 109 6.37 7.75 -5.26
CA ALA A 109 5.22 8.49 -5.77
C ALA A 109 5.09 8.35 -7.29
N VAL A 110 3.88 8.09 -7.78
CA VAL A 110 3.54 8.19 -9.20
C VAL A 110 2.46 9.26 -9.37
N GLY A 111 2.76 10.29 -10.16
CA GLY A 111 1.84 11.40 -10.43
C GLY A 111 1.18 11.27 -11.80
N PHE A 112 -0.14 11.34 -11.84
CA PHE A 112 -0.94 11.50 -13.05
C PHE A 112 -1.54 12.90 -13.06
N ALA A 113 -1.12 13.70 -14.04
CA ALA A 113 -1.66 15.02 -14.27
C ALA A 113 -2.18 15.12 -15.71
N ALA A 114 -3.44 15.53 -15.87
CA ALA A 114 -3.94 15.86 -17.20
C ALA A 114 -3.24 17.13 -17.68
N ALA A 115 -2.59 17.07 -18.84
CA ALA A 115 -2.07 18.25 -19.51
C ALA A 115 -3.23 19.23 -19.73
N ARG A 116 -3.17 20.42 -19.12
CA ARG A 116 -4.15 21.48 -19.38
C ARG A 116 -3.96 21.93 -20.84
N ASP A 117 -4.90 21.58 -21.70
CA ASP A 117 -4.91 21.99 -23.10
C ASP A 117 -4.99 23.53 -23.18
N GLY A 118 -3.90 24.14 -23.61
CA GLY A 118 -3.72 25.59 -23.65
C GLY A 118 -4.42 26.21 -24.85
N ARG A 119 -5.76 26.19 -24.89
CA ARG A 119 -6.51 27.03 -25.84
C ARG A 119 -6.57 28.47 -25.32
N ARG A 120 -5.60 29.29 -25.73
CA ARG A 120 -5.77 30.75 -25.77
C ARG A 120 -6.89 31.05 -26.77
N GLY A 121 -8.06 31.40 -26.26
CA GLY A 121 -9.12 32.00 -27.06
C GLY A 121 -8.59 33.30 -27.65
N GLY A 122 -8.50 33.35 -28.98
CA GLY A 122 -8.43 34.60 -29.70
C GLY A 122 -9.76 35.33 -29.54
N THR A 123 -9.68 36.62 -29.21
CA THR A 123 -10.78 37.56 -29.40
C THR A 123 -10.28 38.65 -30.31
N ALA A 124 -10.99 38.74 -31.44
CA ALA A 124 -11.26 39.88 -32.32
C ALA A 124 -10.37 41.13 -32.21
#